data_AF-C2BEM5-F1
#
_entry.id   AF-C2BEM5-F1
#
_cell.length_a   1.000
_cell.length_b   1.000
_cell.length_c   1.000
_cell.angle_alpha   90.00
_cell.angle_beta   90.00
_cell.angle_gamma   90.00
#
_symmetry.space_group_name_H-M   'P 1'
#
loop_
_entity.id
_entity.type
_entity.pdbx_description
1 polymer ?
#
loop_
_entity_poly.entity_id
_entity_poly.type
_entity_poly.pdbx_seq_one_letter_code
_entity_poly.pdbx_strand_id
1 'polypeptide(L)' 'MSKIKKEKISAKGFDIEVYIEDFKNDYIILTDIAKYKNTDDPRFVIQNW' A
#
# COMPACT_ATOMS: atom_id res chain seq x y z
N MET A 1 -18.57 -11.66 12.84
CA MET A 1 -17.10 -11.53 12.94
C MET A 1 -16.55 -11.47 11.53
N SER A 2 -15.93 -10.36 11.14
CA SER A 2 -15.23 -10.26 9.85
C SER A 2 -14.14 -11.33 9.82
N LYS A 3 -14.12 -12.19 8.80
CA LYS A 3 -13.07 -13.19 8.64
C LYS A 3 -11.88 -12.47 8.00
N ILE A 4 -10.87 -12.13 8.80
CA ILE A 4 -9.59 -11.63 8.30
C ILE A 4 -9.07 -12.64 7.26
N LYS A 5 -8.83 -12.17 6.05
CA LYS A 5 -8.22 -12.95 4.97
C LYS A 5 -6.72 -12.71 4.98
N LYS A 6 -5.96 -13.76 4.67
CA LYS A 6 -4.51 -13.69 4.51
C LYS A 6 -4.19 -13.92 3.03
N GLU A 7 -3.39 -13.02 2.48
CA GLU A 7 -2.91 -13.04 1.10
C GLU A 7 -1.39 -12.90 1.07
N LYS A 8 -0.77 -13.39 -0.01
CA LYS A 8 0.68 -13.28 -0.22
C LYS A 8 0.92 -12.64 -1.58
N ILE A 9 1.56 -11.49 -1.58
CA ILE A 9 1.95 -10.76 -2.79
C ILE A 9 3.48 -10.78 -2.92
N SER A 10 3.99 -10.89 -4.14
CA SER A 10 5.43 -10.81 -4.41
C SER A 10 5.76 -9.50 -5.13
N ALA A 11 6.65 -8.70 -4.56
CA ALA A 11 7.04 -7.40 -5.11
C ALA A 11 8.54 -7.13 -4.87
N LYS A 12 9.26 -6.70 -5.91
CA LYS A 12 10.71 -6.39 -5.86
C LYS A 12 11.58 -7.52 -5.27
N GLY A 13 11.20 -8.78 -5.47
CA GLY A 13 11.91 -9.93 -4.91
C GLY A 13 11.61 -10.21 -3.43
N PHE A 14 10.68 -9.48 -2.83
CA PHE A 14 10.18 -9.72 -1.48
C PHE A 14 8.79 -10.35 -1.52
N ASP A 15 8.58 -11.31 -0.63
CA ASP A 15 7.27 -11.86 -0.35
C ASP A 15 6.64 -11.09 0.82
N ILE A 16 5.47 -10.52 0.57
CA ILE A 16 4.73 -9.68 1.51
C ILE A 16 3.44 -10.41 1.86
N GLU A 17 3.23 -10.68 3.15
CA GLU A 17 1.97 -11.20 3.65
C GLU A 17 1.05 -10.04 4.02
N VAL A 18 -0.18 -10.06 3.51
CA VAL A 18 -1.18 -9.02 3.75
C VAL A 18 -2.37 -9.64 4.49
N TYR A 19 -2.78 -8.98 5.56
CA TYR A 19 -3.97 -9.31 6.32
C TYR A 19 -5.01 -8.23 6.03
N ILE A 20 -6.13 -8.63 5.45
CA ILE A 20 -7.18 -7.73 4.97
C ILE A 20 -8.53 -8.21 5.47
N GLU A 21 -9.43 -7.27 5.75
CA GLU A 21 -10.79 -7.63 6.15
C GLU A 21 -11.65 -7.90 4.92
N ASP A 22 -11.72 -6.96 3.98
CA ASP A 22 -12.66 -7.04 2.86
C ASP A 22 -12.18 -6.41 1.53
N PHE A 23 -10.94 -5.93 1.44
CA PHE A 23 -10.37 -5.19 0.30
C PHE A 23 -11.14 -3.92 -0.10
N LYS A 24 -12.19 -3.57 0.64
CA LYS A 24 -13.10 -2.47 0.33
C LYS A 24 -12.90 -1.30 1.29
N ASN A 25 -12.59 -1.61 2.54
CA ASN A 25 -12.34 -0.66 3.61
C ASN A 25 -10.88 -0.70 4.12
N ASP A 26 -10.02 -1.50 3.47
CA ASP A 26 -8.60 -1.58 3.75
C ASP A 26 -7.84 -0.55 2.90
N TYR A 27 -7.09 0.37 3.53
CA TYR A 27 -6.38 1.45 2.83
C TYR A 27 -4.89 1.46 3.18
N ILE A 28 -4.06 1.74 2.17
CA ILE A 28 -2.65 2.05 2.34
C ILE A 28 -2.45 3.55 2.08
N ILE A 29 -1.63 4.19 2.91
CA ILE A 29 -1.42 5.63 2.88
C ILE A 29 -0.64 6.02 1.62
N LEU A 30 -1.32 6.65 0.65
CA LEU A 30 -0.73 7.09 -0.61
C LEU A 30 0.45 8.06 -0.42
N THR A 31 0.41 8.94 0.59
CA THR A 31 1.52 9.87 0.88
C THR A 31 2.79 9.14 1.29
N ASP A 32 2.69 8.03 2.00
CA ASP A 32 3.87 7.26 2.41
C ASP A 32 4.44 6.46 1.22
N ILE A 33 3.58 5.96 0.33
CA ILE A 33 4.01 5.38 -0.95
C ILE A 33 4.74 6.43 -1.80
N ALA A 34 4.20 7.65 -1.88
CA ALA A 34 4.79 8.73 -2.68
C ALA A 34 6.17 9.18 -2.16
N LYS A 35 6.38 9.18 -0.83
CA LYS A 35 7.67 9.52 -0.19
C LYS A 35 8.82 8.61 -0.64
N TYR A 36 8.53 7.37 -1.03
CA TYR A 36 9.53 6.47 -1.58
C TYR A 36 10.12 6.99 -2.91
N LYS A 37 9.33 7.72 -3.69
CA LYS A 37 9.74 8.26 -5.00
C LYS A 37 10.27 9.69 -4.90
N ASN A 38 9.68 10.52 -4.05
CA ASN A 38 10.17 11.86 -3.74
C ASN A 38 9.93 12.15 -2.25
N THR A 39 10.99 12.09 -1.45
CA THR A 39 10.91 12.28 0.00
C THR A 39 10.68 13.75 0.38
N ASP A 40 11.26 14.68 -0.38
CA ASP A 40 11.23 16.11 -0.05
C ASP A 40 9.88 16.76 -0.40
N ASP A 41 9.30 16.38 -1.54
CA ASP A 41 7.95 16.82 -1.91
C ASP A 41 7.13 15.71 -2.59
N PRO A 42 6.56 14.78 -1.80
CA PRO A 42 5.76 13.67 -2.29
C PRO A 42 4.47 14.13 -2.99
N ARG A 43 4.03 15.39 -2.79
CA ARG A 43 2.79 15.90 -3.40
C ARG A 43 2.91 16.00 -4.92
N PHE A 44 4.09 16.31 -5.46
CA PHE A 44 4.31 16.30 -6.90
C PHE A 44 4.16 14.89 -7.49
N VAL A 45 4.57 13.85 -6.77
CA VAL A 45 4.36 12.47 -7.20
C VAL A 45 2.87 12.15 -7.23
N ILE A 46 2.11 12.58 -6.22
CA ILE A 46 0.66 12.34 -6.13
C ILE A 46 -0.10 13.09 -7.24
N GLN A 47 0.26 14.34 -7.52
CA GLN A 47 -0.41 15.17 -8.53
C GLN A 47 -0.22 14.67 -9.97
N ASN A 48 0.86 13.94 -10.24
CA ASN A 48 1.23 13.47 -11.59
C ASN A 48 1.10 11.94 -11.72
N TRP A 49 0.32 11.30 -10.85
CA TRP A 49 0.06 9.86 -10.93
C TRP A 49 -1.05 9.56 -11.94
#